data_AF-A0A5U3TZ08-F1
#
_entry.id   AF-A0A5U3TZ08-F1
#
_cell.length_a   1.000
_cell.length_b   1.000
_cell.length_c   1.000
_cell.angle_alpha   90.00
_cell.angle_beta   90.00
_cell.angle_gamma   90.00
#
_symmetry.space_group_name_H-M   'P 1'
#
loop_
_entity.id
_entity.type
_entity.pdbx_description
1 polymer ?
#
loop_
_entity_poly.entity_id
_entity_poly.type
_entity_poly.pdbx_seq_one_letter_code
_entity_poly.pdbx_strand_id
1 'polypeptide(L)'
;MNNFFKIKTFLSTDKKYLFCNFCFSFGDVVVGDYNQVVLASTLRLSLEDLLFKLRRYKSIHIDEHNLAETFCSISDDIKNSILPTFIESFDGDFGILCYVNGKEFLILKKWQRSDLIKIEINKDAYINLIINALKEIPI
;
A
#
# COMPACT_ATOMS: atom_id res chain seq x y z
N MET A 1 -5.45 -16.83 8.44
CA MET A 1 -4.48 -15.78 8.10
C MET A 1 -5.28 -14.58 7.65
N ASN A 2 -5.17 -13.44 8.34
CA ASN A 2 -5.72 -12.18 7.82
C ASN A 2 -4.80 -11.74 6.68
N ASN A 3 -5.21 -11.99 5.45
CA ASN A 3 -4.44 -11.58 4.28
C ASN A 3 -4.50 -10.07 4.18
N PHE A 4 -3.39 -9.42 4.54
CA PHE A 4 -3.21 -7.97 4.52
C PHE A 4 -3.42 -7.36 3.12
N PHE A 5 -3.18 -8.16 2.09
CA PHE A 5 -3.54 -7.86 0.72
C PHE A 5 -4.55 -8.88 0.22
N LYS A 6 -5.57 -8.41 -0.48
CA LYS A 6 -6.53 -9.27 -1.17
C LYS A 6 -6.20 -9.25 -2.65
N ILE A 7 -5.79 -10.40 -3.18
CA ILE A 7 -5.39 -10.55 -4.58
C ILE A 7 -6.26 -11.62 -5.23
N LYS A 8 -6.79 -11.33 -6.42
CA LYS A 8 -7.43 -12.33 -7.27
C LYS A 8 -6.96 -12.12 -8.68
N THR A 9 -6.44 -13.18 -9.31
CA THR A 9 -5.96 -13.15 -10.69
C THR A 9 -6.92 -13.90 -11.62
N PHE A 10 -6.97 -13.49 -12.88
CA PHE A 10 -7.79 -14.14 -13.90
C PHE A 10 -7.26 -13.83 -15.30
N LEU A 11 -7.44 -14.77 -16.22
CA LEU A 11 -7.04 -14.60 -17.62
C LEU A 11 -8.10 -13.80 -18.38
N SER A 12 -7.61 -12.96 -19.29
CA SER A 12 -8.39 -12.43 -20.41
C SER A 12 -9.06 -13.55 -21.22
N THR A 13 -10.15 -13.21 -21.92
CA THR A 13 -10.88 -14.15 -22.78
C THR A 13 -10.00 -14.78 -23.86
N ASP A 14 -9.08 -14.01 -24.44
CA ASP A 14 -8.13 -14.48 -25.45
C ASP A 14 -6.86 -15.11 -24.85
N LYS A 15 -6.79 -15.18 -23.52
CA LYS A 15 -5.69 -15.75 -22.72
C LYS A 15 -4.33 -15.08 -22.95
N LYS A 16 -4.28 -13.87 -23.53
CA LYS A 16 -3.03 -13.15 -23.77
C LYS A 16 -2.56 -12.34 -22.57
N TYR A 17 -3.49 -11.89 -21.75
CA TYR A 17 -3.24 -11.04 -20.60
C TYR A 17 -3.73 -11.70 -19.31
N LEU A 18 -2.94 -11.53 -18.26
CA LEU A 18 -3.32 -11.83 -16.89
C LEU A 18 -3.73 -10.53 -16.19
N PHE A 19 -4.96 -10.51 -15.70
CA PHE A 19 -5.51 -9.41 -14.94
C PHE A 19 -5.59 -9.78 -13.45
N CYS A 20 -5.74 -8.77 -12.62
CA CYS A 20 -5.96 -8.96 -11.20
C CYS A 20 -6.83 -7.85 -10.59
N ASN A 21 -7.46 -8.22 -9.48
CA ASN A 21 -8.04 -7.30 -8.52
C ASN A 21 -7.14 -7.27 -7.29
N PHE A 22 -6.88 -6.09 -6.76
CA PHE A 22 -5.97 -5.90 -5.62
C PHE A 22 -6.50 -4.81 -4.68
N CYS A 23 -6.48 -5.08 -3.38
CA CYS A 23 -6.65 -4.05 -2.37
C CYS A 23 -5.89 -4.42 -1.10
N PHE A 24 -5.68 -3.40 -0.27
CA PHE A 24 -5.26 -3.56 1.10
C PHE A 24 -6.47 -3.93 1.97
N SER A 25 -6.35 -4.94 2.82
CA SER A 25 -7.41 -5.40 3.73
C SER A 25 -6.83 -5.82 5.08
N PHE A 26 -7.02 -5.02 6.12
CA PHE A 26 -6.53 -5.31 7.47
C PHE A 26 -7.60 -5.01 8.53
N GLY A 27 -8.09 -6.05 9.20
CA GLY A 27 -9.26 -5.91 10.09
C GLY A 27 -10.44 -5.35 9.30
N ASP A 28 -11.02 -4.25 9.78
CA ASP A 28 -12.13 -3.54 9.11
C ASP A 28 -11.64 -2.48 8.10
N VAL A 29 -10.32 -2.30 7.94
CA VAL A 29 -9.73 -1.31 7.04
C VAL A 29 -9.57 -1.91 5.65
N VAL A 30 -10.19 -1.27 4.66
CA VAL A 30 -9.97 -1.54 3.23
C VAL A 30 -9.49 -0.28 2.53
N VAL A 31 -8.31 -0.36 1.91
CA VAL A 31 -7.70 0.73 1.12
C VAL A 31 -7.47 0.23 -0.31
N GLY A 32 -7.79 1.09 -1.26
CA GLY A 32 -7.92 0.77 -2.67
C GLY A 32 -9.24 0.11 -3.08
N ASP A 33 -9.68 0.41 -4.30
CA ASP A 33 -10.88 -0.15 -4.93
C ASP A 33 -10.59 -1.55 -5.49
N TYR A 34 -11.01 -2.57 -4.75
CA TYR A 34 -10.84 -3.97 -5.14
C TYR A 34 -11.53 -4.32 -6.47
N ASN A 35 -12.56 -3.57 -6.89
CA ASN A 35 -13.26 -3.89 -8.13
C ASN A 35 -12.48 -3.41 -9.37
N GLN A 36 -11.47 -2.54 -9.20
CA GLN A 36 -10.62 -2.14 -10.31
C GLN A 36 -9.82 -3.33 -10.82
N VAL A 37 -9.82 -3.47 -12.14
CA VAL A 37 -9.12 -4.53 -12.85
C VAL A 37 -7.82 -3.95 -13.37
N VAL A 38 -6.70 -4.47 -12.90
CA VAL A 38 -5.37 -4.02 -13.31
C VAL A 38 -4.59 -5.16 -13.94
N LEU A 39 -3.66 -4.84 -14.84
CA LEU A 39 -2.74 -5.84 -15.37
C LEU A 39 -1.87 -6.40 -14.24
N ALA A 40 -1.76 -7.72 -14.17
CA ALA A 40 -0.99 -8.40 -13.14
C ALA A 40 0.51 -8.02 -13.20
N SER A 41 1.04 -7.81 -14.41
CA SER A 41 2.40 -7.32 -14.63
C SER A 41 2.62 -5.92 -14.06
N THR A 42 1.66 -5.00 -14.23
CA THR A 42 1.73 -3.64 -13.68
C THR A 42 1.71 -3.68 -12.15
N LEU A 43 0.80 -4.46 -11.56
CA LEU A 43 0.75 -4.65 -10.10
C LEU A 43 2.08 -5.19 -9.57
N ARG A 44 2.64 -6.20 -10.23
CA ARG A 44 3.94 -6.77 -9.86
C ARG A 44 5.04 -5.71 -9.85
N LEU A 45 5.17 -4.93 -10.92
CA LEU A 45 6.18 -3.86 -11.01
C LEU A 45 5.98 -2.81 -9.90
N SER A 46 4.73 -2.44 -9.61
CA SER A 46 4.41 -1.49 -8.55
C SER A 46 4.78 -2.02 -7.15
N LEU A 47 4.56 -3.31 -6.89
CA LEU A 47 4.97 -3.96 -5.64
C LEU A 47 6.50 -4.11 -5.53
N GLU A 48 7.19 -4.40 -6.65
CA GLU A 48 8.66 -4.43 -6.70
C GLU A 48 9.28 -3.05 -6.43
N ASP A 49 8.70 -1.99 -7.01
CA ASP A 49 9.09 -0.60 -6.71
C ASP A 49 8.82 -0.23 -5.24
N LEU A 50 7.65 -0.58 -4.71
CA LEU A 50 7.32 -0.37 -3.31
C LEU A 50 8.31 -1.06 -2.38
N LEU A 51 8.68 -2.31 -2.68
CA LEU A 51 9.66 -3.06 -1.92
C LEU A 51 11.05 -2.39 -1.96
N PHE A 52 11.44 -1.87 -3.12
CA PHE A 52 12.67 -1.12 -3.28
C PHE A 52 12.68 0.18 -2.46
N LYS A 53 11.59 0.95 -2.50
CA LYS A 53 11.39 2.15 -1.68
C LYS A 53 11.49 1.82 -0.20
N LEU A 54 10.77 0.81 0.28
CA LEU A 54 10.79 0.38 1.68
C LEU A 54 12.18 0.01 2.16
N ARG A 55 12.96 -0.75 1.37
CA ARG A 55 14.33 -1.11 1.76
C ARG A 55 15.25 0.10 1.94
N ARG A 56 15.01 1.19 1.20
CA ARG A 56 15.78 2.44 1.28
C ARG A 56 15.14 3.51 2.17
N TYR A 57 13.91 3.25 2.64
CA TYR A 57 13.14 4.18 3.44
C TYR A 57 13.83 4.46 4.77
N LYS A 58 14.00 5.75 5.07
CA LYS A 58 14.51 6.22 6.36
C LYS A 58 13.33 6.41 7.31
N SER A 59 13.50 5.96 8.55
CA SER A 59 12.51 6.13 9.60
C SER A 59 12.14 7.60 9.79
N ILE A 60 10.84 7.89 9.71
CA ILE A 60 10.28 9.21 10.02
C ILE A 60 9.74 9.14 11.44
N HIS A 61 10.20 10.02 12.31
CA HIS A 61 9.70 10.13 13.69
C HIS A 61 8.78 11.33 13.77
N ILE A 62 7.56 11.12 14.27
CA ILE A 62 6.50 12.12 14.31
C ILE A 62 5.86 12.11 15.69
N ASP A 63 5.73 13.28 16.30
CA ASP A 63 4.91 13.44 17.51
C ASP A 63 3.43 13.33 17.14
N GLU A 64 2.65 12.63 17.97
CA GLU A 64 1.21 12.41 17.74
C GLU A 64 0.44 13.71 17.43
N HIS A 65 0.78 14.81 18.13
CA HIS A 65 0.16 16.12 17.93
C HIS A 65 0.45 16.75 16.56
N ASN A 66 1.56 16.38 15.93
CA ASN A 66 2.00 16.93 14.64
C ASN A 66 1.69 16.00 13.46
N LEU A 67 1.02 14.86 13.72
CA LEU A 67 0.83 13.81 12.72
C LEU A 67 0.07 14.30 11.48
N ALA A 68 -1.04 15.01 11.67
CA ALA A 68 -1.87 15.46 10.56
C ALA A 68 -1.12 16.47 9.66
N GLU A 69 -0.44 17.45 10.26
CA GLU A 69 0.35 18.45 9.54
C GLU A 69 1.52 17.80 8.78
N THR A 70 2.28 16.93 9.46
CA THR A 70 3.40 16.21 8.86
C THR A 70 2.95 15.30 7.71
N PHE A 71 1.84 14.58 7.89
CA PHE A 71 1.27 13.73 6.86
C PHE A 71 0.92 14.54 5.61
N CYS A 72 0.25 15.68 5.76
CA CYS A 72 -0.09 16.56 4.64
C CYS A 72 1.15 17.02 3.88
N SER A 73 2.17 17.49 4.58
CA SER A 73 3.45 17.93 3.98
C SER A 73 4.15 16.81 3.20
N ILE A 74 4.15 15.59 3.72
CA ILE A 74 4.74 14.43 3.03
C ILE A 74 3.91 14.00 1.81
N SER A 75 2.57 14.12 1.91
CA SER A 75 1.63 13.65 0.89
C SER A 75 1.65 14.45 -0.43
N ASP A 76 2.28 15.62 -0.43
CA ASP A 76 2.46 16.43 -1.64
C ASP A 76 3.43 15.77 -2.66
N ASP A 77 4.30 14.86 -2.21
CA ASP A 77 5.16 14.06 -3.10
C ASP A 77 4.77 12.58 -3.05
N ILE A 78 4.12 12.11 -4.13
CA ILE A 78 3.69 10.72 -4.31
C ILE A 78 4.83 9.70 -4.16
N LYS A 79 6.09 10.10 -4.38
CA LYS A 79 7.26 9.22 -4.20
C LYS A 79 7.45 8.78 -2.76
N ASN A 80 6.93 9.55 -1.81
CA ASN A 80 6.93 9.20 -0.39
C ASN A 80 5.85 8.17 -0.04
N SER A 81 4.92 7.89 -0.96
CA SER A 81 3.85 6.92 -0.73
C SER A 81 4.42 5.53 -0.54
N ILE A 82 3.99 4.92 0.56
CA ILE A 82 4.24 3.55 0.96
C ILE A 82 3.03 2.67 0.59
N LEU A 83 2.29 3.06 -0.45
CA LEU A 83 1.32 2.23 -1.16
C LEU A 83 1.81 1.92 -2.59
N PRO A 84 1.27 0.89 -3.26
CA PRO A 84 1.53 0.65 -4.67
C PRO A 84 1.12 1.89 -5.49
N THR A 85 2.09 2.50 -6.16
CA THR A 85 1.89 3.68 -7.02
C THR A 85 1.62 3.25 -8.46
N PHE A 86 0.91 4.09 -9.23
CA PHE A 86 0.54 3.81 -10.63
C PHE A 86 -0.36 2.57 -10.82
N ILE A 87 -1.15 2.25 -9.80
CA ILE A 87 -2.16 1.21 -9.84
C ILE A 87 -3.50 1.86 -9.58
N GLU A 88 -4.42 1.76 -10.54
CA GLU A 88 -5.74 2.41 -10.52
C GLU A 88 -6.52 2.07 -9.24
N SER A 89 -6.31 0.88 -8.67
CA SER A 89 -6.94 0.50 -7.41
C SER A 89 -6.58 1.44 -6.26
N PHE A 90 -5.45 2.14 -6.27
CA PHE A 90 -5.02 3.08 -5.21
C PHE A 90 -5.06 4.54 -5.63
N ASP A 91 -5.74 4.89 -6.72
CA ASP A 91 -5.76 6.27 -7.20
C ASP A 91 -6.29 7.22 -6.11
N GLY A 92 -5.44 8.19 -5.74
CA GLY A 92 -5.72 9.18 -4.70
C GLY A 92 -5.55 8.70 -3.26
N ASP A 93 -5.26 7.41 -3.02
CA ASP A 93 -4.90 6.90 -1.70
C ASP A 93 -3.41 7.17 -1.41
N PHE A 94 -3.08 7.46 -0.15
CA PHE A 94 -1.71 7.73 0.27
C PHE A 94 -1.38 7.05 1.60
N GLY A 95 -0.14 6.59 1.75
CA GLY A 95 0.32 5.96 2.97
C GLY A 95 1.76 6.31 3.31
N ILE A 96 2.07 6.42 4.60
CA ILE A 96 3.44 6.57 5.11
C ILE A 96 3.72 5.55 6.20
N LEU A 97 4.98 5.19 6.36
CA LEU A 97 5.44 4.38 7.49
C LEU A 97 6.22 5.28 8.45
N CYS A 98 5.79 5.42 9.70
CA CYS A 98 6.45 6.32 10.64
C CYS A 98 6.44 5.79 12.06
N TYR A 99 7.34 6.31 12.89
CA TYR A 99 7.31 6.14 14.33
C TYR A 99 6.47 7.24 14.94
N VAL A 100 5.46 6.85 15.72
CA VAL A 100 4.67 7.76 16.55
C VAL A 100 4.81 7.31 17.99
N ASN A 101 5.34 8.18 18.85
CA ASN A 101 5.58 7.89 20.27
C ASN A 101 6.35 6.56 20.52
N GLY A 102 7.34 6.25 19.68
CA GLY A 102 8.19 5.07 19.81
C GLY A 102 7.64 3.77 19.22
N LYS A 103 6.46 3.80 18.58
CA LYS A 103 5.88 2.65 17.87
C LYS A 103 5.78 2.90 16.37
N GLU A 104 5.96 1.86 15.57
CA GLU A 104 5.82 1.93 14.12
C GLU A 104 4.36 1.79 13.67
N PHE A 105 3.95 2.69 12.80
CA PHE A 105 2.62 2.71 12.22
C PHE A 105 2.70 2.89 10.71
N LEU A 106 1.81 2.18 10.01
CA LEU A 106 1.37 2.56 8.68
C LEU A 106 0.19 3.52 8.84
N ILE A 107 0.40 4.76 8.43
CA ILE A 107 -0.62 5.82 8.45
C ILE A 107 -1.17 5.94 7.03
N LEU A 108 -2.48 5.80 6.87
CA LEU A 108 -3.16 5.79 5.58
C LEU A 108 -4.19 6.91 5.50
N LYS A 109 -4.34 7.49 4.32
CA LYS A 109 -5.45 8.39 3.99
C LYS A 109 -6.09 7.91 2.70
N LYS A 110 -7.40 7.66 2.78
CA LYS A 110 -8.20 7.30 1.60
C LYS A 110 -8.52 8.54 0.78
N TRP A 111 -8.62 8.40 -0.53
CA TRP A 111 -9.03 9.49 -1.40
C TRP A 111 -10.36 10.09 -0.94
N GLN A 112 -10.44 11.43 -0.92
CA GLN A 112 -11.62 12.20 -0.50
C GLN A 112 -12.08 11.96 0.95
N ARG A 113 -11.26 11.32 1.80
CA ARG A 113 -11.51 11.19 3.24
C ARG A 113 -10.59 12.13 4.02
N SER A 114 -11.13 12.71 5.10
CA SER A 114 -10.40 13.54 6.05
C SER A 114 -9.54 12.73 7.00
N ASP A 115 -10.01 11.55 7.36
CA ASP A 115 -9.51 10.82 8.51
C ASP A 115 -8.24 10.04 8.17
N LEU A 116 -7.26 10.11 9.07
CA LEU A 116 -6.06 9.27 9.02
C LEU A 116 -6.35 7.95 9.72
N ILE A 117 -6.07 6.86 9.02
CA ILE A 117 -6.18 5.50 9.54
C ILE A 117 -4.81 5.08 10.03
N LYS A 118 -4.73 4.54 11.25
CA LYS A 118 -3.47 4.09 11.86
C LYS A 118 -3.48 2.58 12.03
N ILE A 119 -2.42 1.95 11.54
CA ILE A 119 -2.24 0.50 11.64
C ILE A 119 -0.88 0.27 12.29
N GLU A 120 -0.87 -0.30 13.49
CA GLU A 120 0.38 -0.68 14.17
C GLU A 120 1.03 -1.83 13.39
N ILE A 121 2.17 -1.55 12.77
CA ILE A 121 2.91 -2.51 11.98
C ILE A 121 4.37 -2.06 11.87
N ASN A 122 5.31 -2.97 12.08
CA ASN A 122 6.71 -2.69 11.84
C ASN A 122 7.09 -2.87 10.37
N LYS A 123 8.16 -2.20 9.97
CA LYS A 123 8.71 -2.17 8.61
C LYS A 123 8.94 -3.56 8.04
N ASP A 124 9.55 -4.44 8.82
CA ASP A 124 9.92 -5.78 8.37
C ASP A 124 8.68 -6.66 8.14
N ALA A 125 7.67 -6.55 9.00
CA ALA A 125 6.39 -7.22 8.81
C ALA A 125 5.71 -6.70 7.54
N TYR A 126 5.70 -5.39 7.31
CA TYR A 126 5.13 -4.82 6.10
C TYR A 126 5.85 -5.25 4.82
N ILE A 127 7.19 -5.27 4.85
CA ILE A 127 8.02 -5.81 3.77
C ILE A 127 7.68 -7.27 3.48
N ASN A 128 7.54 -8.11 4.50
CA ASN A 128 7.21 -9.53 4.34
C ASN A 128 5.82 -9.73 3.71
N LEU A 129 4.85 -8.87 4.05
CA LEU A 129 3.53 -8.91 3.44
C LEU A 129 3.58 -8.60 1.94
N ILE A 130 4.40 -7.63 1.52
CA ILE A 130 4.59 -7.30 0.09
C ILE A 130 5.31 -8.44 -0.64
N ILE A 131 6.32 -9.05 -0.02
CA ILE A 131 7.01 -10.23 -0.58
C ILE A 131 6.03 -11.38 -0.77
N ASN A 132 5.10 -11.59 0.16
CA ASN A 132 4.09 -12.63 0.04
C ASN A 132 3.08 -12.30 -1.06
N ALA A 133 2.62 -11.05 -1.17
CA ALA A 133 1.77 -10.59 -2.26
C ALA A 133 2.41 -10.84 -3.65
N LEU A 134 3.72 -10.59 -3.79
CA LEU A 134 4.45 -10.85 -5.04
C LEU A 134 4.46 -12.33 -5.44
N LYS A 135 4.38 -13.27 -4.47
CA LYS A 135 4.32 -14.71 -4.74
C LYS A 135 2.93 -15.17 -5.19
N GLU A 136 1.88 -14.41 -4.87
CA GLU A 136 0.51 -14.70 -5.28
C GLU A 136 0.21 -14.27 -6.72
N ILE A 137 1.09 -13.47 -7.34
CA ILE A 137 0.98 -13.04 -8.74
C ILE A 137 1.73 -14.05 -9.64
N PRO A 138 1.02 -14.83 -10.48
CA PRO A 138 1.64 -15.77 -11.42
C PRO A 138 2.61 -15.08 -12.39
N ILE A 139 3.64 -15.84 -12.81
CA ILE A 139 4.55 -15.49 -13.91
C ILE A 139 3.90 -15.87 -15.24
#